data_AF-A0A7S2Q0Z2-F1
#
_entry.id   AF-A0A7S2Q0Z2-F1
#
_cell.length_a   1.000
_cell.length_b   1.000
_cell.length_c   1.000
_cell.angle_alpha   90.00
_cell.angle_beta   90.00
_cell.angle_gamma   90.00
#
_symmetry.space_group_name_H-M   'P 1'
#
loop_
_entity.id
_entity.type
_entity.pdbx_description
1 polymer ?
#
loop_
_entity_poly.entity_id
_entity_poly.type
_entity_poly.pdbx_seq_one_letter_code
_entity_poly.pdbx_strand_id
1 'polypeptide(L)'
;GGLEGFDVQNQYGKRALDKFYEHLRTRRDFPVSLSCVGRRKRWAEWNAFYKESENALASIGIKLVTDERYDESLKESKTLNAFLNRILMLEPGTQNAMFEAVHALYAFEVRADQEAGLYDAGLETLNRRFGQSVRVEVASREVLFTDPKTGAETTYVRLKVDRGFPWDSAAKLCESRCEEVRGDGWYWWRREDADQAPALAVACPARAANDDDDEDARLFVLYTPREGALERLPGCKKRLT
;
A
#
# COMPACT_ATOMS: atom_id res chain seq x y z
N GLY A 1 -19.32 -21.23 8.22
CA GLY A 1 -18.06 -21.25 7.45
C GLY A 1 -18.00 -19.98 6.65
N GLY A 2 -16.91 -19.22 6.72
CA GLY A 2 -16.84 -17.96 5.99
C GLY A 2 -15.62 -17.07 6.28
N LEU A 3 -14.66 -17.52 7.10
CA LEU A 3 -13.50 -16.70 7.48
C LEU A 3 -12.16 -17.26 7.00
N GLU A 4 -12.12 -18.44 6.38
CA GLU A 4 -10.85 -19.14 6.04
C GLU A 4 -10.08 -18.57 4.82
N GLY A 5 -10.47 -17.40 4.32
CA GLY A 5 -9.77 -16.74 3.20
C GLY A 5 -9.77 -15.22 3.26
N PHE A 6 -10.13 -14.64 4.40
CA PHE A 6 -10.23 -13.19 4.56
C PHE A 6 -8.86 -12.60 4.92
N ASP A 7 -7.96 -12.51 3.93
CA ASP A 7 -6.77 -11.67 4.07
C ASP A 7 -7.16 -10.21 3.83
N VAL A 8 -7.59 -9.57 4.92
CA VAL A 8 -8.04 -8.18 4.89
C VAL A 8 -6.88 -7.24 4.60
N GLN A 9 -5.63 -7.64 4.88
CA GLN A 9 -4.48 -6.75 4.75
C GLN A 9 -4.07 -6.48 3.29
N ASN A 10 -4.75 -7.10 2.32
CA ASN A 10 -4.57 -6.83 0.90
C ASN A 10 -5.24 -5.52 0.42
N GLN A 11 -5.06 -5.19 -0.87
CA GLN A 11 -5.62 -3.97 -1.45
C GLN A 11 -7.16 -3.90 -1.41
N TYR A 12 -7.84 -5.04 -1.44
CA TYR A 12 -9.30 -5.11 -1.41
C TYR A 12 -9.86 -4.78 -0.04
N GLY A 13 -9.18 -5.17 1.05
CA GLY A 13 -9.59 -4.77 2.39
C GLY A 13 -9.46 -3.27 2.62
N LYS A 14 -8.40 -2.65 2.10
CA LYS A 14 -8.24 -1.17 2.13
C LYS A 14 -9.35 -0.49 1.32
N ARG A 15 -9.55 -0.90 0.06
CA ARG A 15 -10.63 -0.37 -0.82
C ARG A 15 -12.02 -0.53 -0.20
N ALA A 16 -12.30 -1.69 0.40
CA ALA A 16 -13.58 -1.95 1.04
C ALA A 16 -13.80 -1.04 2.25
N LEU A 17 -12.77 -0.82 3.07
CA LEU A 17 -12.84 0.08 4.21
C LEU A 17 -12.99 1.55 3.79
N ASP A 18 -12.27 1.98 2.76
CA ASP A 18 -12.41 3.33 2.19
C ASP A 18 -13.82 3.57 1.67
N LYS A 19 -14.39 2.59 0.93
CA LYS A 19 -15.77 2.65 0.47
C LYS A 19 -16.76 2.65 1.63
N PHE A 20 -16.52 1.86 2.66
CA PHE A 20 -17.36 1.84 3.86
C PHE A 20 -17.44 3.24 4.49
N TYR A 21 -16.29 3.90 4.73
CA TYR A 21 -16.26 5.26 5.26
C TYR A 21 -16.92 6.28 4.33
N GLU A 22 -16.70 6.17 3.01
CA GLU A 22 -17.35 7.04 2.03
C GLU A 22 -18.87 6.88 2.03
N HIS A 23 -19.39 5.67 2.14
CA HIS A 23 -20.84 5.44 2.24
C HIS A 23 -21.41 6.00 3.55
N LEU A 24 -20.71 5.86 4.68
CA LEU A 24 -21.12 6.48 5.94
C LEU A 24 -21.16 8.01 5.84
N ARG A 25 -20.13 8.61 5.22
CA ARG A 25 -20.00 10.07 5.06
C ARG A 25 -21.05 10.65 4.11
N THR A 26 -21.25 10.01 2.97
CA THR A 26 -22.14 10.51 1.90
C THR A 26 -23.59 10.06 2.07
N ARG A 27 -23.85 9.10 2.98
CA ARG A 27 -25.15 8.44 3.18
C ARG A 27 -25.74 7.87 1.90
N ARG A 28 -24.88 7.48 0.96
CA ARG A 28 -25.28 6.84 -0.30
C ARG A 28 -25.60 5.37 -0.08
N ASP A 29 -26.50 4.83 -0.88
CA ASP A 29 -26.86 3.41 -0.84
C ASP A 29 -25.64 2.52 -1.03
N PHE A 30 -25.52 1.50 -0.17
CA PHE A 30 -24.51 0.46 -0.32
C PHE A 30 -24.87 -0.40 -1.55
N PRO A 31 -23.91 -0.78 -2.40
CA PRO A 31 -24.14 -1.69 -3.53
C PRO A 31 -24.40 -3.15 -3.09
N VAL A 32 -24.57 -3.38 -1.79
CA VAL A 32 -24.65 -4.70 -1.16
C VAL A 32 -25.79 -4.77 -0.16
N SER A 33 -26.43 -5.94 -0.07
CA SER A 33 -27.47 -6.21 0.93
C SER A 33 -26.83 -6.74 2.22
N LEU A 34 -27.25 -6.21 3.37
CA LEU A 34 -26.83 -6.70 4.68
C LEU A 34 -27.98 -7.42 5.38
N SER A 35 -27.67 -8.50 6.09
CA SER A 35 -28.62 -9.32 6.83
C SER A 35 -29.25 -8.59 8.02
N CYS A 36 -28.59 -7.53 8.48
CA CYS A 36 -28.97 -6.72 9.63
C CYS A 36 -29.79 -5.46 9.29
N VAL A 37 -29.91 -5.10 8.01
CA VAL A 37 -30.69 -3.94 7.53
C VAL A 37 -31.90 -4.42 6.73
N GLY A 38 -33.09 -3.96 7.09
CA GLY A 38 -34.33 -4.27 6.38
C GLY A 38 -35.57 -4.35 7.29
N ARG A 39 -36.74 -4.58 6.69
CA ARG A 39 -38.00 -4.69 7.43
C ARG A 39 -37.90 -5.82 8.48
N ARG A 40 -38.18 -5.48 9.75
CA ARG A 40 -38.08 -6.38 10.92
C ARG A 40 -36.65 -6.86 11.25
N LYS A 41 -35.62 -6.15 10.79
CA LYS A 41 -34.22 -6.34 11.21
C LYS A 41 -33.84 -5.32 12.28
N ARG A 42 -32.60 -5.40 12.79
CA ARG A 42 -32.08 -4.48 13.82
C ARG A 42 -32.18 -3.03 13.35
N TRP A 43 -31.82 -2.76 12.10
CA TRP A 43 -32.03 -1.47 11.46
C TRP A 43 -33.11 -1.59 10.40
N ALA A 44 -34.21 -0.83 10.56
CA ALA A 44 -35.30 -0.81 9.59
C ALA A 44 -34.87 -0.21 8.24
N GLU A 45 -33.94 0.76 8.28
CA GLU A 45 -33.46 1.52 7.13
C GLU A 45 -31.96 1.80 7.24
N TRP A 46 -31.31 2.01 6.09
CA TRP A 46 -29.89 2.35 5.99
C TRP A 46 -29.51 3.61 6.77
N ASN A 47 -30.37 4.63 6.81
CA ASN A 47 -30.12 5.84 7.58
C ASN A 47 -29.97 5.58 9.09
N ALA A 48 -30.71 4.60 9.63
CA ALA A 48 -30.58 4.23 11.03
C ALA A 48 -29.24 3.53 11.29
N PHE A 49 -28.83 2.65 10.37
CA PHE A 49 -27.54 1.99 10.41
C PHE A 49 -26.37 3.00 10.32
N TYR A 50 -26.45 4.00 9.43
CA TYR A 50 -25.43 5.04 9.30
C TYR A 50 -25.26 5.84 10.59
N LYS A 51 -26.38 6.27 11.18
CA LYS A 51 -26.35 7.08 12.41
C LYS A 51 -25.77 6.31 13.59
N GLU A 52 -26.16 5.05 13.78
CA GLU A 52 -25.58 4.22 14.85
C GLU A 52 -24.11 3.94 14.59
N SER A 53 -23.75 3.66 13.34
CA SER A 53 -22.37 3.38 12.96
C SER A 53 -21.45 4.58 13.16
N GLU A 54 -21.88 5.76 12.76
CA GLU A 54 -21.16 7.02 12.97
C GLU A 54 -20.92 7.31 14.46
N ASN A 55 -21.97 7.15 15.28
CA ASN A 55 -21.85 7.35 16.73
C ASN A 55 -20.91 6.33 17.38
N ALA A 56 -21.00 5.06 16.96
CA ALA A 56 -20.15 3.99 17.46
C ALA A 56 -18.68 4.22 17.07
N LEU A 57 -18.40 4.58 15.82
CA LEU A 57 -17.05 4.91 15.36
C LEU A 57 -16.47 6.12 16.12
N ALA A 58 -17.28 7.17 16.33
CA ALA A 58 -16.87 8.31 17.13
C ALA A 58 -16.53 7.93 18.58
N SER A 59 -17.29 7.00 19.18
CA SER A 59 -17.04 6.53 20.56
C SER A 59 -15.72 5.77 20.73
N ILE A 60 -15.22 5.14 19.67
CA ILE A 60 -13.93 4.42 19.65
C ILE A 60 -12.80 5.27 19.04
N GLY A 61 -13.01 6.59 18.90
CA GLY A 61 -12.00 7.53 18.42
C GLY A 61 -11.71 7.45 16.92
N ILE A 62 -12.67 6.97 16.11
CA ILE A 62 -12.61 7.02 14.65
C ILE A 62 -13.54 8.15 14.17
N LYS A 63 -12.96 9.24 13.67
CA LYS A 63 -13.71 10.37 13.12
C LYS A 63 -13.87 10.21 11.60
N LEU A 64 -15.12 10.28 11.13
CA LEU A 64 -15.46 10.18 9.70
C LEU A 64 -15.24 11.48 8.92
N VAL A 65 -15.30 12.64 9.60
CA VAL A 65 -15.14 13.97 9.00
C VAL A 65 -13.77 14.51 9.36
N THR A 66 -12.99 14.88 8.34
CA THR A 66 -11.72 15.57 8.50
C THR A 66 -11.60 16.69 7.48
N ASP A 67 -11.23 17.88 7.94
CA ASP A 67 -10.62 18.89 7.09
C ASP A 67 -9.23 18.34 6.74
N GLU A 68 -9.08 17.83 5.51
CA GLU A 68 -8.03 16.88 5.10
C GLU A 68 -6.59 17.45 5.14
N ARG A 69 -6.41 18.69 5.59
CA ARG A 69 -5.14 19.40 5.42
C ARG A 69 -4.10 19.19 6.53
N TYR A 70 -4.47 18.81 7.76
CA TYR A 70 -3.50 18.90 8.89
C TYR A 70 -3.59 17.86 10.02
N ASP A 71 -4.19 16.68 9.84
CA ASP A 71 -4.25 15.68 10.92
C ASP A 71 -3.66 14.31 10.53
N GLU A 72 -2.35 14.13 10.78
CA GLU A 72 -1.64 12.86 10.59
C GLU A 72 -2.11 11.77 11.55
N SER A 73 -2.59 12.13 12.75
CA SER A 73 -3.12 11.17 13.73
C SER A 73 -4.37 10.44 13.21
N LEU A 74 -5.12 11.10 12.34
CA LEU A 74 -6.32 10.53 11.73
C LEU A 74 -6.02 9.62 10.53
N LYS A 75 -4.87 9.76 9.85
CA LYS A 75 -4.44 8.79 8.81
C LYS A 75 -4.19 7.40 9.41
N GLU A 76 -3.61 7.33 10.60
CA GLU A 76 -3.42 6.05 11.30
C GLU A 76 -4.75 5.42 11.74
N SER A 77 -5.72 6.24 12.16
CA SER A 77 -7.05 5.76 12.59
C SER A 77 -7.88 5.11 11.48
N LYS A 78 -7.58 5.44 10.21
CA LYS A 78 -8.22 4.88 9.02
C LYS A 78 -7.53 3.63 8.50
N THR A 79 -6.39 3.24 9.09
CA THR A 79 -5.76 1.97 8.72
C THR A 79 -6.68 0.82 9.10
N LEU A 80 -6.67 -0.21 8.27
CA LEU A 80 -7.45 -1.40 8.49
C LEU A 80 -7.14 -2.06 9.84
N ASN A 81 -5.88 -2.15 10.23
CA ASN A 81 -5.49 -2.70 11.52
C ASN A 81 -6.05 -1.86 12.69
N ALA A 82 -6.04 -0.53 12.59
CA ALA A 82 -6.65 0.33 13.61
C ALA A 82 -8.17 0.14 13.66
N PHE A 83 -8.84 0.07 12.51
CA PHE A 83 -10.28 -0.21 12.44
C PHE A 83 -10.62 -1.56 13.11
N LEU A 84 -9.92 -2.63 12.72
CA LEU A 84 -10.12 -3.97 13.27
C LEU A 84 -9.87 -4.01 14.78
N ASN A 85 -8.83 -3.35 15.28
CA ASN A 85 -8.53 -3.37 16.70
C ASN A 85 -9.50 -2.54 17.54
N ARG A 86 -10.05 -1.45 16.97
CA ARG A 86 -10.97 -0.55 17.69
C ARG A 86 -12.41 -1.02 17.63
N ILE A 87 -12.84 -1.67 16.54
CA ILE A 87 -14.21 -2.18 16.41
C ILE A 87 -14.52 -3.30 17.42
N LEU A 88 -13.48 -3.98 17.94
CA LEU A 88 -13.59 -4.97 19.03
C LEU A 88 -14.07 -4.35 20.35
N MET A 89 -14.02 -3.01 20.48
CA MET A 89 -14.52 -2.30 21.66
C MET A 89 -16.03 -2.02 21.60
N LEU A 90 -16.69 -2.31 20.47
CA LEU A 90 -18.11 -2.06 20.28
C LEU A 90 -18.98 -3.21 20.80
N GLU A 91 -20.27 -2.94 20.95
CA GLU A 91 -21.27 -3.97 21.24
C GLU A 91 -21.31 -5.02 20.11
N PRO A 92 -21.39 -6.33 20.42
CA PRO A 92 -21.30 -7.39 19.41
C PRO A 92 -22.28 -7.24 18.24
N GLY A 93 -23.49 -6.72 18.49
CA GLY A 93 -24.46 -6.45 17.44
C GLY A 93 -23.99 -5.40 16.43
N THR A 94 -23.45 -4.27 16.90
CA THR A 94 -22.89 -3.21 16.05
C THR A 94 -21.61 -3.67 15.36
N GLN A 95 -20.72 -4.36 16.09
CA GLN A 95 -19.49 -4.93 15.55
C GLN A 95 -19.78 -5.86 14.37
N ASN A 96 -20.65 -6.86 14.55
CA ASN A 96 -20.96 -7.85 13.52
C ASN A 96 -21.58 -7.21 12.26
N ALA A 97 -22.43 -6.20 12.45
CA ALA A 97 -23.06 -5.49 11.35
C ALA A 97 -22.05 -4.68 10.52
N MET A 98 -21.11 -4.00 11.18
CA MET A 98 -20.05 -3.28 10.49
C MET A 98 -19.08 -4.23 9.77
N PHE A 99 -18.73 -5.36 10.40
CA PHE A 99 -17.93 -6.41 9.74
C PHE A 99 -18.64 -6.97 8.51
N GLU A 100 -19.93 -7.24 8.61
CA GLU A 100 -20.74 -7.70 7.48
C GLU A 100 -20.72 -6.68 6.35
N ALA A 101 -20.86 -5.39 6.66
CA ALA A 101 -20.80 -4.31 5.67
C ALA A 101 -19.46 -4.24 4.95
N VAL A 102 -18.36 -4.24 5.70
CA VAL A 102 -17.00 -4.20 5.12
C VAL A 102 -16.71 -5.47 4.32
N HIS A 103 -17.12 -6.64 4.82
CA HIS A 103 -16.93 -7.91 4.12
C HIS A 103 -17.76 -8.00 2.83
N ALA A 104 -18.99 -7.52 2.84
CA ALA A 104 -19.84 -7.48 1.65
C ALA A 104 -19.25 -6.55 0.58
N LEU A 105 -18.74 -5.38 0.98
CA LEU A 105 -18.00 -4.49 0.08
C LEU A 105 -16.73 -5.14 -0.47
N TYR A 106 -15.96 -5.82 0.37
CA TYR A 106 -14.79 -6.58 -0.07
C TYR A 106 -15.14 -7.59 -1.16
N ALA A 107 -16.16 -8.42 -0.93
CA ALA A 107 -16.61 -9.42 -1.89
C ALA A 107 -17.19 -8.78 -3.17
N PHE A 108 -17.75 -7.57 -3.07
CA PHE A 108 -18.19 -6.80 -4.23
C PHE A 108 -16.99 -6.30 -5.07
N GLU A 109 -15.96 -5.72 -4.43
CA GLU A 109 -14.75 -5.26 -5.12
C GLU A 109 -14.01 -6.41 -5.81
N VAL A 110 -13.87 -7.54 -5.10
CA VAL A 110 -13.23 -8.74 -5.64
C VAL A 110 -13.96 -9.22 -6.90
N ARG A 111 -15.29 -9.33 -6.84
CA ARG A 111 -16.09 -9.75 -8.01
C ARG A 111 -15.99 -8.76 -9.16
N ALA A 112 -16.05 -7.45 -8.88
CA ALA A 112 -15.94 -6.42 -9.90
C ALA A 112 -14.59 -6.50 -10.64
N ASP A 113 -13.49 -6.68 -9.91
CA ASP A 113 -12.17 -6.82 -10.52
C ASP A 113 -12.01 -8.19 -11.22
N GLN A 114 -12.65 -9.25 -10.73
CA GLN A 114 -12.68 -10.56 -11.42
C GLN A 114 -13.39 -10.48 -12.77
N GLU A 115 -14.55 -9.84 -12.82
CA GLU A 115 -15.32 -9.63 -14.05
C GLU A 115 -14.57 -8.72 -15.03
N ALA A 116 -13.82 -7.73 -14.53
CA ALA A 116 -12.97 -6.86 -15.33
C ALA A 116 -11.64 -7.51 -15.77
N GLY A 117 -11.31 -8.72 -15.28
CA GLY A 117 -10.01 -9.37 -15.52
C GLY A 117 -8.82 -8.67 -14.84
N LEU A 118 -9.10 -7.79 -13.86
CA LEU A 118 -8.12 -7.03 -13.07
C LEU A 118 -7.92 -7.61 -11.67
N TYR A 119 -8.48 -8.79 -11.40
CA TYR A 119 -8.37 -9.43 -10.09
C TYR A 119 -6.93 -9.80 -9.75
N ASP A 120 -6.45 -9.23 -8.65
CA ASP A 120 -5.11 -9.45 -8.12
C ASP A 120 -5.24 -10.06 -6.73
N ALA A 121 -5.09 -11.38 -6.66
CA ALA A 121 -5.38 -12.26 -5.53
C ALA A 121 -4.51 -12.04 -4.26
N GLY A 122 -3.98 -10.83 -4.03
CA GLY A 122 -3.11 -10.54 -2.90
C GLY A 122 -1.69 -11.05 -3.12
N LEU A 123 -1.25 -11.19 -4.37
CA LEU A 123 0.18 -11.37 -4.65
C LEU A 123 0.86 -10.04 -4.35
N GLU A 124 1.47 -9.90 -3.17
CA GLU A 124 2.46 -8.85 -2.97
C GLU A 124 3.51 -9.02 -4.06
N THR A 125 3.47 -8.07 -4.99
CA THR A 125 4.33 -8.09 -6.16
C THR A 125 5.74 -7.75 -5.69
N LEU A 126 6.50 -8.76 -5.27
CA LEU A 126 7.92 -8.66 -4.92
C LEU A 126 8.74 -8.06 -6.07
N ASN A 127 8.22 -8.19 -7.29
CA ASN A 127 8.80 -7.62 -8.48
C ASN A 127 8.54 -6.11 -8.63
N ARG A 128 7.91 -5.37 -7.69
CA ARG A 128 7.67 -3.92 -7.87
C ARG A 128 8.15 -3.07 -6.69
N ARG A 129 9.00 -2.08 -6.97
CA ARG A 129 9.40 -1.01 -6.02
C ARG A 129 9.48 0.32 -6.76
N PHE A 130 8.89 1.38 -6.19
CA PHE A 130 8.79 2.72 -6.82
C PHE A 130 8.24 2.68 -8.27
N GLY A 131 7.27 1.79 -8.53
CA GLY A 131 6.67 1.65 -9.87
C GLY A 131 7.52 0.90 -10.90
N GLN A 132 8.66 0.31 -10.52
CA GLN A 132 9.57 -0.40 -11.42
C GLN A 132 9.73 -1.87 -11.09
N SER A 133 10.10 -2.67 -12.11
CA SER A 133 10.35 -4.10 -11.99
C SER A 133 11.66 -4.42 -11.25
N VAL A 134 11.56 -5.21 -10.18
CA VAL A 134 12.64 -5.72 -9.31
C VAL A 134 12.98 -7.16 -9.74
N ARG A 135 14.27 -7.55 -9.71
CA ARG A 135 14.66 -8.93 -10.03
C ARG A 135 14.32 -9.83 -8.85
N VAL A 136 13.58 -10.90 -9.10
CA VAL A 136 13.29 -11.94 -8.10
C VAL A 136 13.74 -13.26 -8.69
N GLU A 137 14.64 -13.94 -7.99
CA GLU A 137 15.14 -15.26 -8.37
C GLU A 137 14.86 -16.26 -7.26
N VAL A 138 14.50 -17.49 -7.62
CA VAL A 138 14.36 -18.56 -6.64
C VAL A 138 15.76 -19.08 -6.31
N ALA A 139 16.23 -18.82 -5.10
CA ALA A 139 17.52 -19.29 -4.61
C ALA A 139 17.47 -20.78 -4.25
N SER A 140 16.38 -21.25 -3.65
CA SER A 140 16.17 -22.67 -3.36
C SER A 140 14.69 -23.01 -3.17
N ARG A 141 14.35 -24.28 -3.38
CA ARG A 141 13.01 -24.83 -3.16
C ARG A 141 13.14 -26.20 -2.50
N GLU A 142 12.42 -26.42 -1.40
CA GLU A 142 12.46 -27.66 -0.61
C GLU A 142 11.06 -28.01 -0.14
N VAL A 143 10.64 -29.28 -0.26
CA VAL A 143 9.37 -29.75 0.30
C VAL A 143 9.59 -30.12 1.76
N LEU A 144 8.93 -29.39 2.66
CA LEU A 144 9.04 -29.62 4.10
C LEU A 144 8.13 -30.75 4.59
N PHE A 145 6.97 -30.90 3.94
CA PHE A 145 5.96 -31.85 4.37
C PHE A 145 5.01 -32.17 3.22
N THR A 146 4.54 -33.41 3.16
CA THR A 146 3.48 -33.84 2.25
C THR A 146 2.35 -34.42 3.09
N ASP A 147 1.15 -33.86 2.97
CA ASP A 147 -0.02 -34.33 3.68
C ASP A 147 -0.38 -35.75 3.20
N PRO A 148 -0.42 -36.76 4.09
CA PRO A 148 -0.61 -38.15 3.70
C PRO A 148 -2.04 -38.49 3.26
N LYS A 149 -3.03 -37.63 3.53
CA LYS A 149 -4.44 -37.86 3.16
C LYS A 149 -4.80 -37.17 1.85
N THR A 150 -4.23 -36.01 1.60
CA THR A 150 -4.58 -35.14 0.46
C THR A 150 -3.49 -35.07 -0.59
N GLY A 151 -2.26 -35.46 -0.26
CA GLY A 151 -1.10 -35.34 -1.14
C GLY A 151 -0.58 -33.90 -1.29
N ALA A 152 -1.11 -32.95 -0.51
CA ALA A 152 -0.70 -31.55 -0.60
C ALA A 152 0.74 -31.37 -0.08
N GLU A 153 1.59 -30.69 -0.85
CA GLU A 153 2.98 -30.41 -0.50
C GLU A 153 3.15 -29.02 0.12
N THR A 154 3.71 -28.96 1.31
CA THR A 154 4.21 -27.74 1.93
C THR A 154 5.64 -27.52 1.48
N THR A 155 5.89 -26.45 0.73
CA THR A 155 7.21 -26.12 0.18
C THR A 155 7.82 -24.89 0.86
N TYR A 156 9.06 -24.98 1.32
CA TYR A 156 9.93 -23.84 1.63
C TYR A 156 10.58 -23.31 0.35
N VAL A 157 10.40 -22.02 0.05
CA VAL A 157 11.02 -21.34 -1.08
C VAL A 157 11.87 -20.20 -0.55
N ARG A 158 13.17 -20.20 -0.86
CA ARG A 158 14.05 -19.06 -0.62
C ARG A 158 14.13 -18.21 -1.87
N LEU A 159 13.82 -16.93 -1.76
CA LEU A 159 13.90 -15.97 -2.86
C LEU A 159 15.10 -15.02 -2.66
N LYS A 160 15.85 -14.76 -3.73
CA LYS A 160 16.82 -13.67 -3.82
C LYS A 160 16.16 -12.50 -4.54
N VAL A 161 16.09 -11.35 -3.87
CA VAL A 161 15.41 -10.14 -4.40
C VAL A 161 16.42 -9.01 -4.55
N ASP A 162 16.67 -8.60 -5.79
CA ASP A 162 17.54 -7.48 -6.12
C ASP A 162 16.70 -6.24 -6.43
N ARG A 163 16.66 -5.33 -5.44
CA ARG A 163 15.92 -4.05 -5.44
C ARG A 163 16.72 -2.89 -6.03
N GLY A 164 17.86 -3.17 -6.65
CA GLY A 164 18.69 -2.12 -7.22
C GLY A 164 18.16 -1.57 -8.54
N PHE A 165 18.52 -0.32 -8.79
CA PHE A 165 18.07 0.49 -9.93
C PHE A 165 18.91 0.14 -11.17
N PRO A 166 18.31 -0.24 -12.31
CA PRO A 166 19.04 -0.54 -13.53
C PRO A 166 19.74 0.70 -14.09
N TRP A 167 20.96 0.53 -14.60
CA TRP A 167 21.74 1.63 -15.14
C TRP A 167 21.10 2.31 -16.37
N ASP A 168 20.49 1.54 -17.28
CA ASP A 168 19.80 2.09 -18.45
C ASP A 168 18.59 2.96 -18.06
N SER A 169 17.88 2.57 -17.00
CA SER A 169 16.77 3.34 -16.44
C SER A 169 17.26 4.63 -15.78
N ALA A 170 18.45 4.61 -15.16
CA ALA A 170 19.08 5.80 -14.60
C ALA A 170 19.50 6.77 -15.70
N ALA A 171 20.14 6.29 -16.76
CA ALA A 171 20.54 7.13 -17.89
C ALA A 171 19.34 7.88 -18.48
N LYS A 172 18.23 7.18 -18.75
CA LYS A 172 16.97 7.78 -19.24
C LYS A 172 16.32 8.75 -18.26
N LEU A 173 16.40 8.45 -16.96
CA LEU A 173 15.92 9.37 -15.93
C LEU A 173 16.80 10.62 -15.83
N CYS A 174 18.11 10.54 -16.17
CA CYS A 174 18.91 11.76 -16.37
C CYS A 174 18.37 12.51 -17.54
N GLU A 175 18.35 11.90 -18.72
CA GLU A 175 18.11 12.62 -19.95
C GLU A 175 16.80 13.41 -19.86
N SER A 176 15.76 12.81 -19.29
CA SER A 176 14.48 13.48 -19.07
C SER A 176 14.50 14.60 -18.00
N ARG A 177 15.28 14.50 -16.92
CA ARG A 177 15.34 15.52 -15.84
C ARG A 177 16.46 16.55 -15.98
N CYS A 178 17.53 16.17 -16.66
CA CYS A 178 18.72 16.96 -16.95
C CYS A 178 18.41 18.04 -18.01
N GLU A 179 17.33 17.90 -18.79
CA GLU A 179 16.78 18.97 -19.65
C GLU A 179 15.97 20.03 -18.87
N GLU A 180 15.31 19.65 -17.78
CA GLU A 180 14.50 20.57 -16.95
C GLU A 180 15.36 21.38 -15.96
N VAL A 181 16.50 20.84 -15.51
CA VAL A 181 17.37 21.48 -14.53
C VAL A 181 18.67 21.96 -15.20
N ARG A 182 18.78 23.26 -15.47
CA ARG A 182 20.04 23.90 -15.88
C ARG A 182 21.07 23.80 -14.73
N GLY A 183 21.82 22.70 -14.67
CA GLY A 183 23.05 22.63 -13.87
C GLY A 183 23.36 21.29 -13.22
N ASP A 184 22.36 20.48 -12.88
CA ASP A 184 22.59 19.31 -12.03
C ASP A 184 22.47 17.97 -12.76
N GLY A 185 23.37 17.04 -12.43
CA GLY A 185 23.49 15.72 -13.04
C GLY A 185 23.46 14.60 -12.00
N TRP A 186 24.02 13.44 -12.35
CA TRP A 186 24.07 12.27 -11.47
C TRP A 186 25.34 12.23 -10.66
N TYR A 187 25.18 11.90 -9.38
CA TYR A 187 26.26 11.71 -8.44
C TYR A 187 26.38 10.23 -8.07
N TRP A 188 27.61 9.76 -7.99
CA TRP A 188 27.96 8.40 -7.57
C TRP A 188 28.79 8.48 -6.30
N TRP A 189 28.48 7.62 -5.34
CA TRP A 189 29.28 7.45 -4.13
C TRP A 189 29.49 5.97 -3.84
N ARG A 190 30.74 5.62 -3.50
CA ARG A 190 31.13 4.31 -3.00
C ARG A 190 32.08 4.53 -1.82
N ARG A 191 31.77 3.96 -0.67
CA ARG A 191 32.65 3.96 0.50
C ARG A 191 33.82 2.99 0.26
N GLU A 192 35.00 3.32 0.76
CA GLU A 192 36.20 2.47 0.62
C GLU A 192 36.08 1.16 1.45
N ASP A 193 35.17 1.13 2.42
CA ASP A 193 34.78 -0.09 3.13
C ASP A 193 33.86 -0.93 2.25
N ALA A 194 34.31 -2.13 1.87
CA ALA A 194 33.72 -2.97 0.83
C ALA A 194 32.26 -3.46 1.08
N ASP A 195 31.71 -3.24 2.28
CA ASP A 195 30.40 -3.75 2.69
C ASP A 195 29.21 -2.85 2.33
N GLN A 196 29.44 -1.61 1.89
CA GLN A 196 28.34 -0.69 1.54
C GLN A 196 28.15 -0.58 0.03
N ALA A 197 26.95 -0.93 -0.44
CA ALA A 197 26.56 -0.82 -1.84
C ALA A 197 26.71 0.64 -2.33
N PRO A 198 27.08 0.86 -3.60
CA PRO A 198 27.17 2.22 -4.12
C PRO A 198 25.83 2.94 -4.04
N ALA A 199 25.84 4.26 -3.97
CA ALA A 199 24.64 5.09 -3.98
C ALA A 199 24.63 5.99 -5.21
N LEU A 200 23.45 6.16 -5.78
CA LEU A 200 23.18 6.94 -6.97
C LEU A 200 22.22 8.08 -6.61
N ALA A 201 22.63 9.33 -6.79
CA ALA A 201 21.79 10.48 -6.46
C ALA A 201 21.31 11.21 -7.73
N VAL A 202 20.01 11.49 -7.79
CA VAL A 202 19.35 12.32 -8.83
C VAL A 202 18.94 13.63 -8.20
N ALA A 203 19.38 14.74 -8.77
CA ALA A 203 18.90 16.06 -8.36
C ALA A 203 17.40 16.19 -8.68
N CYS A 204 16.62 16.63 -7.70
CA CYS A 204 15.27 17.07 -7.95
C CYS A 204 15.32 18.51 -8.47
N PRO A 205 14.56 18.88 -9.51
CA PRO A 205 14.25 20.28 -9.73
C PRO A 205 13.67 20.80 -8.42
N ALA A 206 14.27 21.84 -7.84
CA ALA A 206 13.58 22.61 -6.82
C ALA A 206 12.24 23.00 -7.43
N ARG A 207 11.14 22.41 -6.94
CA ARG A 207 9.81 22.92 -7.25
C ARG A 207 9.88 24.39 -6.89
N ALA A 208 9.49 25.26 -7.84
CA ALA A 208 9.44 26.69 -7.64
C ALA A 208 8.93 26.97 -6.22
N ALA A 209 9.83 27.48 -5.39
CA ALA A 209 9.57 27.82 -4.02
C ALA A 209 8.46 28.87 -4.03
N ASN A 210 7.24 28.44 -3.76
CA ASN A 210 6.24 29.34 -3.24
C ASN A 210 6.46 29.33 -1.73
N ASP A 211 7.12 30.40 -1.29
CA ASP A 211 7.24 30.94 0.06
C ASP A 211 7.56 29.99 1.23
N ASP A 212 8.56 30.46 1.98
CA ASP A 212 8.95 30.13 3.35
C ASP A 212 9.80 28.85 3.57
N ASP A 213 11.12 29.08 3.70
CA ASP A 213 12.06 28.43 4.61
C ASP A 213 11.89 26.92 4.91
N ASP A 214 11.79 26.08 3.88
CA ASP A 214 12.05 24.64 4.02
C ASP A 214 13.56 24.36 3.88
N GLU A 215 14.29 24.38 4.99
CA GLU A 215 15.68 23.84 5.08
C GLU A 215 15.75 22.35 4.69
N ASP A 216 14.60 21.68 4.57
CA ASP A 216 14.44 20.27 4.19
C ASP A 216 13.99 20.03 2.74
N ALA A 217 14.11 21.03 1.86
CA ALA A 217 13.85 20.84 0.43
C ALA A 217 14.69 19.66 -0.11
N ARG A 218 14.04 18.56 -0.51
CA ARG A 218 14.71 17.34 -0.99
C ARG A 218 15.51 17.61 -2.26
N LEU A 219 16.78 18.00 -2.09
CA LEU A 219 17.71 18.29 -3.18
C LEU A 219 17.98 17.06 -4.05
N PHE A 220 17.97 15.86 -3.45
CA PHE A 220 18.33 14.62 -4.14
C PHE A 220 17.41 13.45 -3.80
N VAL A 221 17.22 12.55 -4.78
CA VAL A 221 16.67 11.20 -4.57
C VAL A 221 17.80 10.19 -4.69
N LEU A 222 17.96 9.36 -3.65
CA LEU A 222 18.97 8.31 -3.60
C LEU A 222 18.40 6.97 -4.09
N TYR A 223 19.16 6.33 -4.96
CA TYR A 223 18.92 5.00 -5.49
C TYR A 223 20.11 4.09 -5.16
N THR A 224 19.83 2.83 -4.84
CA THR A 224 20.85 1.77 -4.80
C THR A 224 20.93 1.15 -6.19
N PRO A 225 22.11 1.01 -6.82
CA PRO A 225 22.27 0.38 -8.12
C PRO A 225 22.05 -1.13 -8.01
N ARG A 226 21.74 -1.73 -9.16
CA ARG A 226 21.52 -3.18 -9.31
C ARG A 226 22.74 -4.01 -8.90
N GLU A 227 22.54 -5.23 -8.41
CA GLU A 227 23.63 -6.15 -8.13
C GLU A 227 24.44 -6.41 -9.43
N GLY A 228 25.75 -6.16 -9.40
CA GLY A 228 26.64 -6.20 -10.59
C GLY A 228 26.84 -4.86 -11.32
N ALA A 229 26.05 -3.82 -10.99
CA ALA A 229 26.23 -2.44 -11.47
C ALA A 229 27.30 -1.69 -10.65
N LEU A 230 28.46 -2.33 -10.44
CA LEU A 230 29.58 -1.83 -9.62
C LEU A 230 30.44 -0.79 -10.35
N GLU A 231 30.25 -0.64 -11.66
CA GLU A 231 31.02 0.26 -12.49
C GLU A 231 30.34 1.62 -12.66
N ARG A 232 31.17 2.67 -12.70
CA ARG A 232 30.75 4.04 -12.95
C ARG A 232 30.19 4.16 -14.38
N LEU A 233 28.96 4.62 -14.53
CA LEU A 233 28.43 4.97 -15.84
C LEU A 233 29.24 6.10 -16.50
N PRO A 234 29.51 6.03 -17.82
CA PRO A 234 30.05 7.14 -18.57
C PRO A 234 29.08 8.34 -18.49
N GLY A 235 29.60 9.52 -18.11
CA GLY A 235 28.82 10.76 -17.98
C GLY A 235 28.58 11.27 -16.54
N CYS A 236 28.96 10.52 -15.51
CA CYS A 236 28.83 10.98 -14.12
C CYS A 236 29.80 12.14 -13.79
N LYS A 237 29.27 13.26 -13.27
CA LYS A 237 30.01 14.54 -13.20
C LYS A 237 30.98 14.65 -12.01
N LYS A 238 30.71 14.13 -10.81
CA LYS A 238 31.63 14.22 -9.64
C LYS A 238 31.47 13.12 -8.58
N ARG A 239 32.59 12.85 -7.88
CA ARG A 239 32.68 12.13 -6.59
C ARG A 239 32.19 13.09 -5.50
N LEU A 240 31.13 12.74 -4.77
CA LEU A 240 30.83 13.40 -3.50
C LEU A 240 31.88 12.91 -2.51
N THR A 241 32.78 13.80 -2.07
CA THR A 241 33.68 13.58 -0.94
C THR A 241 32.95 13.82 0.35
#